data_AF-A0A3A9BEZ2-F1
#
_entry.id   AF-A0A3A9BEZ2-F1
#
_cell.length_a   1.000
_cell.length_b   1.000
_cell.length_c   1.000
_cell.angle_alpha   90.00
_cell.angle_beta   90.00
_cell.angle_gamma   90.00
#
_symmetry.space_group_name_H-M   'P 1'
#
loop_
_entity.id
_entity.type
_entity.pdbx_description
1 polymer ?
#
loop_
_entity_poly.entity_id
_entity_poly.type
_entity_poly.pdbx_seq_one_letter_code
_entity_poly.pdbx_strand_id
1 'polypeptide(L)'
;MDTAGVIHMEDKVKESELIGKVHSAVYHQCRQRGYATPADVLVDIGVLPKQKYEDWRFGKVRYLEAVCTCNLKKLSFIMKQIRSYAKKTNLKPSFCYYKRWGVKKKHGHKPVIPLRFSKSGNPEIEKAYATHYVDLGRTEQLKKEKMGKAAVTDPERIPDKTPGIPEMKISDSGSEV
;
A
#
# COMPACT_ATOMS: atom_id res chain seq x y z
N MET A 1 32.71 -10.17 -21.65
CA MET A 1 31.63 -9.18 -21.85
C MET A 1 30.33 -9.95 -21.74
N ASP A 2 29.90 -10.15 -20.49
CA ASP A 2 28.85 -11.08 -20.12
C ASP A 2 27.47 -10.48 -20.40
N THR A 3 26.87 -10.91 -21.50
CA THR A 3 25.43 -10.75 -21.76
C THR A 3 24.68 -11.75 -20.88
N ALA A 4 24.40 -11.34 -19.64
CA ALA A 4 23.49 -12.05 -18.75
C ALA A 4 22.14 -12.23 -19.46
N GLY A 5 21.82 -13.50 -19.74
CA GLY A 5 20.62 -13.93 -20.42
C GLY A 5 19.39 -13.35 -19.73
N VAL A 6 18.63 -12.53 -20.46
CA VAL A 6 17.26 -12.19 -20.10
C VAL A 6 16.48 -13.49 -20.21
N ILE A 7 16.20 -14.10 -19.06
CA ILE A 7 15.36 -15.29 -18.96
C ILE A 7 13.95 -14.84 -19.36
N HIS A 8 13.62 -15.01 -20.64
CA HIS A 8 12.24 -14.99 -21.10
C HIS A 8 11.54 -16.18 -20.41
N MET A 9 10.92 -15.93 -19.26
CA MET A 9 9.96 -16.85 -18.65
C MET A 9 8.70 -16.87 -19.51
N GLU A 10 8.80 -17.43 -20.71
CA GLU A 10 7.67 -17.83 -21.53
C GLU A 10 7.36 -19.31 -21.26
N ASP A 11 7.32 -19.68 -19.98
CA ASP A 11 6.73 -20.95 -19.58
C ASP A 11 5.22 -20.82 -19.66
N LYS A 12 4.61 -21.77 -20.38
CA LYS A 12 3.20 -21.84 -20.72
C LYS A 12 2.39 -22.23 -19.48
N VAL A 13 2.37 -21.36 -18.47
CA VAL A 13 1.57 -21.52 -17.24
C VAL A 13 0.13 -21.79 -17.66
N LYS A 14 -0.37 -22.97 -17.28
CA LYS A 14 -1.75 -23.38 -17.56
C LYS A 14 -2.70 -22.39 -16.86
N GLU A 15 -3.83 -22.06 -17.49
CA GLU A 15 -4.78 -21.08 -16.93
C GLU A 15 -5.24 -21.44 -15.51
N SER A 16 -5.39 -22.73 -15.20
CA SER A 16 -5.72 -23.23 -13.86
C SER A 16 -4.66 -22.89 -12.82
N GLU A 17 -3.38 -23.04 -13.16
CA GLU A 17 -2.27 -22.68 -12.28
C GLU A 17 -2.22 -21.16 -12.04
N LEU A 18 -2.46 -20.38 -13.10
CA LEU A 18 -2.54 -18.92 -12.99
C LEU A 18 -3.69 -18.49 -12.07
N ILE A 19 -4.87 -19.10 -12.19
CA ILE A 19 -6.01 -18.85 -11.28
C ILE A 19 -5.58 -19.11 -9.83
N GLY A 20 -4.93 -20.25 -9.58
CA GLY A 20 -4.41 -20.60 -8.26
C GLY A 20 -3.46 -19.54 -7.70
N LYS A 21 -2.48 -19.10 -8.51
CA LYS A 21 -1.53 -18.03 -8.13
C LYS A 21 -2.23 -16.71 -7.82
N VAL A 22 -3.21 -16.30 -8.63
CA VAL A 22 -3.97 -15.06 -8.41
C VAL A 22 -4.78 -15.14 -7.10
N HIS A 23 -5.47 -16.24 -6.85
CA HIS A 23 -6.26 -16.43 -5.63
C HIS A 23 -5.36 -16.45 -4.39
N SER A 24 -4.24 -17.17 -4.45
CA SER A 24 -3.24 -17.20 -3.37
C SER A 24 -2.68 -15.81 -3.08
N ALA A 25 -2.31 -15.04 -4.11
CA ALA A 25 -1.81 -13.67 -3.94
C ALA A 25 -2.85 -12.76 -3.26
N VAL A 26 -4.11 -12.78 -3.71
CA VAL A 26 -5.19 -11.99 -3.07
C VAL A 26 -5.38 -12.41 -1.61
N TYR A 27 -5.42 -13.72 -1.35
CA TYR A 27 -5.54 -14.26 0.00
C TYR A 27 -4.40 -13.78 0.92
N HIS A 28 -3.15 -13.91 0.48
CA HIS A 28 -1.98 -13.53 1.28
C HIS A 28 -1.95 -12.03 1.56
N GLN A 29 -2.26 -11.19 0.57
CA GLN A 29 -2.33 -9.74 0.77
C GLN A 29 -3.43 -9.38 1.79
N CYS A 30 -4.64 -9.92 1.66
CA CYS A 30 -5.71 -9.70 2.64
C CYS A 30 -5.30 -10.16 4.04
N ARG A 31 -4.70 -11.35 4.17
CA ARG A 31 -4.28 -11.89 5.47
C ARG A 31 -3.22 -11.03 6.15
N GLN A 32 -2.25 -10.53 5.39
CA GLN A 32 -1.11 -9.78 5.92
C GLN A 32 -1.44 -8.31 6.23
N ARG A 33 -2.15 -7.61 5.34
CA ARG A 33 -2.37 -6.15 5.45
C ARG A 33 -3.84 -5.72 5.44
N GLY A 34 -4.78 -6.65 5.31
CA GLY A 34 -6.23 -6.38 5.34
C GLY A 34 -6.85 -6.05 3.98
N TYR A 35 -6.06 -5.95 2.92
CA TYR A 35 -6.57 -5.65 1.58
C TYR A 35 -5.64 -6.17 0.48
N ALA A 36 -6.20 -6.39 -0.70
CA ALA A 36 -5.47 -6.71 -1.92
C ALA A 36 -5.60 -5.58 -2.96
N THR A 37 -4.54 -5.37 -3.74
CA THR A 37 -4.54 -4.40 -4.84
C THR A 37 -4.23 -5.12 -6.15
N PRO A 38 -4.87 -4.75 -7.28
CA PRO A 38 -4.55 -5.35 -8.56
C PRO A 38 -3.08 -5.24 -8.95
N ALA A 39 -2.47 -4.07 -8.71
CA ALA A 39 -1.06 -3.84 -9.03
C ALA A 39 -0.13 -4.77 -8.24
N ASP A 40 -0.33 -4.91 -6.92
CA ASP A 40 0.52 -5.78 -6.11
C ASP A 40 0.27 -7.26 -6.42
N VAL A 41 -0.97 -7.65 -6.78
CA VAL A 41 -1.24 -9.03 -7.22
C VAL A 41 -0.45 -9.35 -8.50
N LEU A 42 -0.35 -8.41 -9.44
CA LEU A 42 0.48 -8.58 -10.63
C LEU A 42 1.96 -8.75 -10.29
N VAL A 43 2.44 -8.07 -9.24
CA VAL A 43 3.81 -8.22 -8.73
C VAL A 43 4.00 -9.61 -8.12
N ASP A 44 3.10 -10.03 -7.23
CA ASP A 44 3.19 -11.30 -6.50
C ASP A 44 3.17 -12.52 -7.43
N ILE A 45 2.40 -12.47 -8.53
CA ILE A 45 2.34 -13.56 -9.51
C ILE A 45 3.44 -13.47 -10.60
N GLY A 46 4.33 -12.47 -10.51
CA GLY A 46 5.46 -12.29 -11.43
C GLY A 46 5.13 -11.69 -12.80
N VAL A 47 3.90 -11.24 -13.03
CA VAL A 47 3.49 -10.60 -14.30
C VAL A 47 3.99 -9.16 -14.40
N LEU A 48 4.22 -8.52 -13.25
CA LEU A 48 4.75 -7.17 -13.16
C LEU A 48 6.05 -7.21 -12.34
N PRO A 49 7.22 -7.10 -12.97
CA PRO A 49 8.48 -7.06 -12.24
C PRO A 49 8.50 -5.90 -11.23
N LYS A 50 8.94 -6.16 -10.00
CA LYS A 50 8.92 -5.18 -8.91
C LYS A 50 9.62 -3.86 -9.28
N GLN A 51 10.79 -3.95 -9.93
CA GLN A 51 11.53 -2.78 -10.41
C GLN A 51 10.70 -1.93 -11.40
N LYS A 52 9.94 -2.59 -12.30
CA LYS A 52 9.08 -1.91 -13.27
C LYS A 52 7.86 -1.30 -12.64
N TYR A 53 7.30 -1.93 -11.61
CA TYR A 53 6.26 -1.32 -10.80
C TYR A 53 6.76 -0.02 -10.15
N GLU A 54 7.96 -0.03 -9.55
CA GLU A 54 8.55 1.17 -8.95
C GLU A 54 8.81 2.27 -9.99
N ASP A 55 9.40 1.91 -11.15
CA ASP A 55 9.61 2.84 -12.25
C ASP A 55 8.29 3.47 -12.71
N TRP A 56 7.21 2.70 -12.76
CA TRP A 56 5.86 3.22 -13.00
C TRP A 56 5.39 4.14 -11.88
N ARG A 57 5.57 3.78 -10.60
CA ARG A 57 5.19 4.63 -9.44
C ARG A 57 5.91 5.96 -9.46
N PHE A 58 7.18 6.01 -9.87
CA PHE A 58 7.96 7.23 -10.05
C PHE A 58 7.68 7.96 -11.38
N GLY A 59 6.81 7.41 -12.24
CA GLY A 59 6.40 8.03 -13.50
C GLY A 59 7.43 7.95 -14.62
N LYS A 60 8.41 7.05 -14.54
CA LYS A 60 9.36 6.75 -15.64
C LYS A 60 8.69 5.97 -16.77
N VAL A 61 7.59 5.29 -16.46
CA VAL A 61 6.75 4.54 -17.41
C VAL A 61 5.43 5.28 -17.60
N ARG A 62 4.95 5.41 -18.84
CA ARG A 62 3.71 6.16 -19.15
C ARG A 62 2.44 5.49 -18.63
N TYR A 63 2.36 4.16 -18.68
CA TYR A 63 1.22 3.37 -18.20
C TYR A 63 1.66 1.97 -17.76
N LEU A 64 0.95 1.38 -16.78
CA LEU A 64 1.36 0.13 -16.13
C LEU A 64 1.42 -1.06 -17.09
N GLU A 65 0.41 -1.20 -17.96
CA GLU A 65 0.30 -2.34 -18.88
C GLU A 65 1.49 -2.46 -19.85
N ALA A 66 2.24 -1.37 -20.12
CA ALA A 66 3.43 -1.40 -20.98
C ALA A 66 4.60 -2.20 -20.40
N VAL A 67 4.62 -2.39 -19.08
CA VAL A 67 5.74 -3.06 -18.39
C VAL A 67 5.33 -4.38 -17.75
N CYS A 68 4.12 -4.84 -18.03
CA CYS A 68 3.70 -6.20 -17.75
C CYS A 68 4.34 -7.16 -18.76
N THR A 69 4.72 -8.35 -18.31
CA THR A 69 5.39 -9.37 -19.13
C THR A 69 4.43 -10.20 -19.99
N CYS A 70 3.11 -9.95 -19.89
CA CYS A 70 2.11 -10.66 -20.68
C CYS A 70 1.19 -9.74 -21.47
N ASN A 71 0.48 -10.32 -22.43
CA ASN A 71 -0.45 -9.58 -23.30
C ASN A 71 -1.72 -9.12 -22.56
N LEU A 72 -2.43 -8.16 -23.18
CA LEU A 72 -3.65 -7.56 -22.63
C LEU A 72 -4.78 -8.57 -22.39
N LYS A 73 -4.85 -9.65 -23.19
CA LYS A 73 -5.85 -10.73 -23.00
C LYS A 73 -5.60 -11.45 -21.68
N LYS A 74 -4.35 -11.78 -21.37
CA LYS A 74 -3.96 -12.42 -20.10
C LYS A 74 -4.13 -11.47 -18.91
N LEU A 75 -3.80 -10.19 -19.05
CA LEU A 75 -4.08 -9.18 -18.02
C LEU A 75 -5.58 -9.05 -17.73
N SER A 76 -6.41 -8.98 -18.77
CA SER A 76 -7.87 -8.92 -18.62
C SER A 76 -8.41 -10.16 -17.90
N PHE A 77 -7.84 -11.34 -18.19
CA PHE A 77 -8.16 -12.57 -17.50
C PHE A 77 -7.77 -12.52 -16.01
N ILE A 78 -6.54 -12.09 -15.68
CA ILE A 78 -6.09 -11.93 -14.29
C ILE A 78 -7.02 -10.98 -13.53
N MET A 79 -7.33 -9.81 -14.10
CA MET A 79 -8.26 -8.84 -13.52
C MET A 79 -9.67 -9.40 -13.31
N LYS A 80 -10.12 -10.32 -14.17
CA LYS A 80 -11.39 -11.06 -13.98
C LYS A 80 -11.30 -12.03 -12.80
N GLN A 81 -10.19 -12.75 -12.65
CA GLN A 81 -10.00 -13.69 -11.54
C GLN A 81 -9.90 -12.99 -10.18
N ILE A 82 -9.17 -11.86 -10.09
CA ILE A 82 -9.13 -11.03 -8.87
C ILE A 82 -10.55 -10.63 -8.45
N ARG A 83 -11.36 -10.13 -9.40
CA ARG A 83 -12.76 -9.77 -9.16
C ARG A 83 -13.62 -10.96 -8.76
N SER A 84 -13.45 -12.11 -9.40
CA SER A 84 -14.21 -13.32 -9.08
C SER A 84 -13.90 -13.80 -7.67
N TYR A 85 -12.63 -13.86 -7.29
CA TYR A 85 -12.21 -14.21 -5.95
C TYR A 85 -12.78 -13.24 -4.91
N ALA A 86 -12.60 -11.93 -5.13
CA ALA A 86 -13.10 -10.91 -4.22
C ALA A 86 -14.61 -10.99 -3.99
N LYS A 87 -15.39 -11.29 -5.03
CA LYS A 87 -16.84 -11.53 -4.91
C LYS A 87 -17.13 -12.80 -4.10
N LYS A 88 -16.45 -13.90 -4.38
CA LYS A 88 -16.64 -15.18 -3.67
C LYS A 88 -16.31 -15.08 -2.18
N THR A 89 -15.32 -14.26 -1.82
CA THR A 89 -14.90 -14.05 -0.42
C THR A 89 -15.45 -12.76 0.19
N ASN A 90 -16.46 -12.14 -0.44
CA ASN A 90 -17.14 -10.94 0.05
C ASN A 90 -16.22 -9.77 0.43
N LEU A 91 -15.14 -9.55 -0.33
CA LEU A 91 -14.25 -8.40 -0.12
C LEU A 91 -14.91 -7.11 -0.60
N LYS A 92 -14.79 -6.04 0.19
CA LYS A 92 -15.34 -4.73 -0.16
C LYS A 92 -14.49 -4.05 -1.23
N PRO A 93 -15.04 -3.71 -2.40
CA PRO A 93 -14.34 -2.87 -3.36
C PRO A 93 -14.21 -1.44 -2.81
N SER A 94 -13.02 -0.88 -2.90
CA SER A 94 -12.70 0.49 -2.47
C SER A 94 -11.83 1.16 -3.51
N PHE A 95 -12.26 2.29 -4.05
CA PHE A 95 -11.50 3.00 -5.07
C PHE A 95 -10.30 3.72 -4.44
N CYS A 96 -9.11 3.52 -5.00
CA CYS A 96 -7.89 4.19 -4.57
C CYS A 96 -7.21 4.92 -5.73
N TYR A 97 -7.02 6.23 -5.57
CA TYR A 97 -6.38 7.05 -6.60
C TYR A 97 -4.85 6.97 -6.52
N TYR A 98 -4.21 6.51 -7.60
CA TYR A 98 -2.76 6.36 -7.67
C TYR A 98 -2.07 7.65 -8.15
N LYS A 99 -1.23 8.20 -7.29
CA LYS A 99 -0.41 9.40 -7.56
C LYS A 99 1.05 9.00 -7.74
N ARG A 100 1.79 9.74 -8.56
CA ARG A 100 3.25 9.55 -8.70
C ARG A 100 3.98 9.75 -7.38
N TRP A 101 4.99 8.93 -7.16
CA TRP A 101 5.97 9.05 -6.09
C TRP A 101 7.09 10.03 -6.46
N GLY A 102 7.82 10.50 -5.45
CA GLY A 102 9.03 11.33 -5.65
C GLY A 102 8.80 12.72 -6.26
N VAL A 103 7.56 13.19 -6.40
CA VAL A 103 7.27 14.51 -6.99
C VAL A 103 7.82 15.62 -6.10
N LYS A 104 8.72 16.43 -6.65
CA LYS A 104 9.31 17.60 -5.97
C LYS A 104 8.33 18.77 -5.92
N LYS A 105 8.46 19.62 -4.90
CA LYS A 105 7.71 20.88 -4.83
C LYS A 105 8.15 21.79 -5.96
N LYS A 106 7.18 22.47 -6.59
CA LYS A 106 7.41 23.53 -7.56
C LYS A 106 6.60 24.74 -7.09
N HIS A 107 7.24 25.90 -6.93
CA HIS A 107 6.59 27.14 -6.49
C HIS A 107 5.75 26.96 -5.21
N GLY A 108 6.34 26.39 -4.16
CA GLY A 108 5.71 26.19 -2.85
C GLY A 108 4.71 25.02 -2.75
N HIS A 109 4.20 24.48 -3.85
CA HIS A 109 3.21 23.40 -3.85
C HIS A 109 3.77 22.09 -4.42
N LYS A 110 3.26 20.95 -3.95
CA LYS A 110 3.59 19.63 -4.50
C LYS A 110 2.51 19.23 -5.51
N PRO A 111 2.81 19.21 -6.83
CA PRO A 111 1.80 18.84 -7.81
C PRO A 111 1.36 17.39 -7.64
N VAL A 112 0.07 17.14 -7.81
CA VAL A 112 -0.50 15.80 -7.83
C VAL A 112 -0.55 15.33 -9.28
N ILE A 113 0.29 14.36 -9.62
CA ILE A 113 0.34 13.82 -10.98
C ILE A 113 -0.31 12.41 -10.96
N PRO A 114 -1.44 12.19 -11.66
CA PRO A 114 -2.04 10.86 -11.78
C PRO A 114 -1.09 9.88 -12.43
N LEU A 115 -1.21 8.63 -12.02
CA LEU A 115 -0.73 7.49 -12.79
C LEU A 115 -1.84 6.96 -13.69
N ARG A 116 -1.41 6.34 -14.80
CA ARG A 116 -2.30 5.66 -15.75
C ARG A 116 -1.96 4.18 -15.76
N PHE A 117 -2.97 3.34 -15.83
CA PHE A 117 -2.80 1.89 -15.86
C PHE A 117 -2.73 1.39 -17.31
N SER A 118 -3.63 1.85 -18.16
CA SER A 118 -3.81 1.32 -19.51
C SER A 118 -3.34 2.26 -20.62
N LYS A 119 -3.06 1.69 -21.79
CA LYS A 119 -2.75 2.48 -23.00
C LYS A 119 -3.95 3.31 -23.46
N SER A 120 -5.16 2.77 -23.35
CA SER A 120 -6.40 3.43 -23.79
C SER A 120 -6.83 4.53 -22.82
N GLY A 121 -6.54 4.41 -21.52
CA GLY A 121 -7.01 5.35 -20.50
C GLY A 121 -8.53 5.32 -20.35
N ASN A 122 -9.18 4.23 -20.75
CA ASN A 122 -10.62 4.08 -20.59
C ASN A 122 -10.95 4.16 -19.08
N PRO A 123 -11.84 5.06 -18.64
CA PRO A 123 -12.15 5.27 -17.23
C PRO A 123 -12.55 4.00 -16.48
N GLU A 124 -13.24 3.06 -17.14
CA GLU A 124 -13.66 1.79 -16.52
C GLU A 124 -12.47 0.87 -16.27
N ILE A 125 -11.51 0.82 -17.20
CA ILE A 125 -10.27 0.05 -17.05
C ILE A 125 -9.41 0.66 -15.95
N GLU A 126 -9.24 1.98 -15.96
CA GLU A 126 -8.49 2.70 -14.92
C GLU A 126 -9.12 2.47 -13.54
N LYS A 127 -10.45 2.55 -13.44
CA LYS A 127 -11.19 2.27 -12.19
C LYS A 127 -11.01 0.83 -11.74
N ALA A 128 -11.03 -0.14 -12.67
CA ALA A 128 -10.84 -1.55 -12.33
C ALA A 128 -9.46 -1.81 -11.70
N TYR A 129 -8.38 -1.25 -12.27
CA TYR A 129 -7.04 -1.36 -11.68
C TYR A 129 -6.89 -0.58 -10.36
N ALA A 130 -7.55 0.57 -10.25
CA ALA A 130 -7.55 1.41 -9.05
C ALA A 130 -8.40 0.87 -7.89
N THR A 131 -9.24 -0.15 -8.13
CA THR A 131 -10.11 -0.72 -7.11
C THR A 131 -9.34 -1.70 -6.24
N HIS A 132 -9.21 -1.38 -4.96
CA HIS A 132 -8.69 -2.26 -3.93
C HIS A 132 -9.82 -3.14 -3.38
N TYR A 133 -9.47 -4.35 -2.92
CA TYR A 133 -10.41 -5.27 -2.30
C TYR A 133 -10.06 -5.45 -0.83
N VAL A 134 -10.91 -4.92 0.04
CA VAL A 134 -10.67 -4.82 1.48
C VAL A 134 -11.39 -5.93 2.21
N ASP A 135 -10.67 -6.67 3.04
CA ASP A 135 -11.23 -7.57 4.04
C ASP A 135 -11.51 -6.75 5.30
N LEU A 136 -12.78 -6.40 5.50
CA LEU A 136 -13.19 -5.56 6.63
C LEU A 136 -12.88 -6.24 7.96
N GLY A 137 -13.20 -7.53 8.10
CA GLY A 137 -12.96 -8.27 9.33
C GLY A 137 -11.47 -8.34 9.66
N ARG A 138 -10.61 -8.65 8.68
CA ARG A 138 -9.16 -8.69 8.91
C ARG A 138 -8.58 -7.31 9.16
N THR A 139 -9.06 -6.27 8.49
CA THR A 139 -8.62 -4.88 8.70
C THR A 139 -8.90 -4.42 10.12
N GLU A 140 -10.07 -4.74 10.67
CA GLU A 140 -10.42 -4.43 12.07
C GLU A 140 -9.55 -5.19 13.08
N GLN A 141 -9.29 -6.48 12.84
CA GLN A 141 -8.39 -7.28 13.66
C GLN A 141 -6.97 -6.68 13.69
N LEU A 142 -6.41 -6.36 12.53
CA LEU A 142 -5.08 -5.75 12.42
C LEU A 142 -5.01 -4.40 13.13
N LYS A 143 -6.10 -3.62 13.12
CA LYS A 143 -6.18 -2.35 13.86
C LYS A 143 -6.15 -2.59 15.37
N LYS A 144 -6.92 -3.56 15.88
CA LYS A 144 -6.92 -3.95 17.31
C LYS A 144 -5.56 -4.48 17.75
N GLU A 145 -4.93 -5.35 16.97
CA GLU A 145 -3.58 -5.89 17.24
C GLU A 145 -2.52 -4.78 17.34
N LYS A 146 -2.59 -3.76 16.47
CA LYS A 146 -1.67 -2.61 16.52
C LYS A 146 -1.90 -1.72 17.74
N MET A 147 -3.15 -1.45 18.10
CA MET A 147 -3.50 -0.65 19.29
C MET A 147 -3.09 -1.37 20.58
N GLY A 148 -3.28 -2.69 20.66
CA GLY A 148 -2.84 -3.50 21.79
C GLY A 148 -1.31 -3.51 21.94
N LYS A 149 -0.56 -3.63 20.84
CA LYS A 149 0.91 -3.56 20.89
C LYS A 149 1.44 -2.19 21.31
N ALA A 150 0.83 -1.10 20.84
CA ALA A 150 1.23 0.26 21.18
C ALA A 150 1.03 0.57 22.69
N ALA A 151 -0.02 0.01 23.31
CA ALA A 151 -0.30 0.18 24.74
C ALA A 151 0.67 -0.62 25.65
N VAL A 152 1.34 -1.65 25.13
CA VAL A 152 2.31 -2.47 25.90
C VAL A 152 3.73 -1.88 25.83
N THR A 153 4.03 -1.04 24.83
CA THR A 153 5.34 -0.41 24.64
C THR A 153 5.56 0.92 25.37
N ASP A 154 4.62 1.38 26.20
CA ASP A 154 4.80 2.60 27.03
C ASP A 154 4.22 2.41 28.47
N PRO A 155 4.94 1.77 29.40
CA PRO A 155 4.53 1.71 30.81
C PRO A 155 5.26 2.69 31.75
N GLU A 156 6.29 3.44 31.33
CA GLU A 156 7.04 4.34 32.24
C GLU A 156 6.98 5.82 31.86
N ARG A 157 5.92 6.48 32.31
CA ARG A 157 6.01 7.86 32.79
C ARG A 157 5.07 8.07 33.96
N ILE A 158 5.48 7.60 35.13
CA ILE A 158 4.93 8.06 36.42
C ILE A 158 5.48 9.48 36.63
N PRO A 159 4.66 10.55 36.69
CA PRO A 159 5.15 11.84 37.17
C PRO A 159 5.30 11.76 38.69
N ASP A 160 6.50 11.43 39.15
CA ASP A 160 6.89 11.58 40.55
C ASP A 160 7.03 13.08 40.87
N LYS A 161 5.99 13.65 41.49
CA LYS A 161 6.10 14.87 42.30
C LYS A 161 5.14 14.76 43.49
N THR A 162 5.61 14.13 44.55
CA THR A 162 5.05 14.32 45.89
C THR A 162 5.29 15.77 46.33
N PRO A 163 4.28 16.49 46.87
CA PRO A 163 4.44 17.88 47.31
C PRO A 163 5.08 17.94 48.70
N GLY A 164 6.22 18.63 48.80
CA GLY A 164 6.85 19.01 50.07
C GLY A 164 6.83 20.54 50.26
N ILE A 165 6.01 21.01 51.20
CA ILE A 165 6.17 22.29 51.96
C ILE A 165 7.11 21.94 53.14
N PRO A 166 8.05 22.78 53.69
CA PRO A 166 7.98 24.22 54.05
C PRO A 166 9.28 25.00 53.66
N GLU A 167 9.54 26.29 53.94
CA GLU A 167 9.25 27.15 55.09
C GLU A 167 9.44 28.64 54.76
N MET A 168 8.70 29.49 55.47
CA MET A 168 8.83 30.95 55.55
C MET A 168 10.23 31.41 55.99
N LYS A 169 10.70 32.51 55.39
CA LYS A 169 11.55 33.49 56.09
C LYS A 169 10.98 34.89 55.86
N ILE A 170 10.39 35.41 56.92
CA ILE A 170 10.07 36.82 57.13
C ILE A 170 11.38 37.50 57.56
N SER A 171 11.73 38.63 56.94
CA SER A 171 12.57 39.63 57.57
C SER A 171 12.23 41.01 57.02
N ASP A 172 11.46 41.72 57.84
CA ASP A 172 11.21 43.15 57.85
C ASP A 172 12.44 43.91 58.38
N SER A 173 12.78 45.02 57.74
CA SER A 173 13.58 46.16 58.22
C SER A 173 13.72 47.08 56.99
N GLY A 174 13.39 48.36 56.96
CA GLY A 174 13.18 49.36 58.00
C GLY A 174 13.51 50.70 57.32
N SER A 175 12.72 51.72 57.62
CA SER A 175 12.66 53.06 57.02
C SER A 175 13.92 53.94 57.21
N GLU A 176 13.83 55.17 56.66
CA GLU A 176 14.67 56.38 56.84
C GLU A 176 15.82 56.52 55.81
N VAL A 177 15.95 57.59 55.00
CA VAL A 177 15.36 58.96 54.92
C VAL A 177 15.31 59.42 53.45
#